data_AF-A0A2V9AHW7-F1
#
_entry.id   AF-A0A2V9AHW7-F1
#
_cell.length_a   1.000
_cell.length_b   1.000
_cell.length_c   1.000
_cell.angle_alpha   90.00
_cell.angle_beta   90.00
_cell.angle_gamma   90.00
#
_symmetry.space_group_name_H-M   'P 1'
#
loop_
_entity.id
_entity.type
_entity.pdbx_description
1 polymer ?
#
loop_
_entity_poly.entity_id
_entity_poly.type
_entity_poly.pdbx_seq_one_letter_code
_entity_poly.pdbx_strand_id
1 'polypeptide(L)'
;MPKHSEPGHADCIRKCIRGGAVIGHPEWRPQPLVLVKESDRSVWIIDNPSSLSGLEGQRVRADVEIDAARKAVHVKRVAESN
;
A
#
# COMPACT_ATOMS: atom_id res chain seq x y z
N MET A 1 7.98 1.33 -14.38
CA MET A 1 7.76 1.17 -12.93
C MET A 1 8.56 2.26 -12.21
N PRO A 2 8.02 2.93 -11.19
CA PRO A 2 8.80 3.88 -10.41
C PRO A 2 9.95 3.18 -9.68
N LYS A 3 11.14 3.80 -9.59
CA LYS A 3 12.33 3.19 -8.95
C LYS A 3 12.09 2.78 -7.50
N HIS A 4 11.26 3.52 -6.78
CA HIS A 4 10.90 3.21 -5.39
C HIS A 4 10.01 1.95 -5.23
N SER A 5 9.47 1.41 -6.33
CA SER A 5 8.69 0.16 -6.35
C SER A 5 9.54 -1.09 -6.60
N GLU A 6 10.84 -0.92 -6.86
CA GLU A 6 11.77 -2.04 -7.08
C GLU A 6 12.20 -2.67 -5.75
N PRO A 7 12.54 -3.98 -5.73
CA PRO A 7 13.06 -4.64 -4.54
C PRO A 7 14.25 -3.88 -3.95
N GLY A 8 14.32 -3.79 -2.62
CA GLY A 8 15.40 -3.08 -1.90
C GLY A 8 15.10 -1.62 -1.52
N HIS A 9 13.93 -1.09 -1.91
CA HIS A 9 13.54 0.30 -1.60
C HIS A 9 12.44 0.45 -0.54
N ALA A 10 12.21 -0.59 0.28
CA ALA A 10 11.21 -0.62 1.35
C ALA A 10 11.27 0.61 2.28
N ASP A 11 12.47 1.10 2.60
CA ASP A 11 12.66 2.26 3.48
C ASP A 11 12.17 3.57 2.87
N CYS A 12 12.21 3.71 1.54
CA CYS A 12 11.62 4.85 0.84
C CYS A 12 10.08 4.82 0.97
N ILE A 13 9.49 3.64 0.75
CA ILE A 13 8.04 3.42 0.86
C ILE A 13 7.55 3.70 2.29
N ARG A 14 8.26 3.19 3.31
CA ARG A 14 7.90 3.40 4.72
C ARG A 14 7.87 4.88 5.12
N LYS A 15 8.74 5.72 4.55
CA LYS A 15 8.73 7.17 4.78
C LYS A 15 7.45 7.81 4.22
N CYS A 16 7.01 7.40 3.03
CA CYS A 16 5.76 7.87 2.45
C CYS A 16 4.53 7.49 3.30
N ILE A 17 4.52 6.27 3.84
CA ILE A 17 3.41 5.78 4.70
C ILE A 17 3.32 6.57 6.01
N ARG A 18 4.46 6.85 6.67
CA ARG A 18 4.47 7.59 7.96
C ARG A 18 4.05 9.06 7.85
N GLY A 19 4.09 9.63 6.64
CA GLY A 19 3.98 11.08 6.46
C GLY A 19 5.27 11.80 6.84
N GLY A 20 5.45 13.02 6.34
CA GLY A 20 6.70 13.78 6.47
C GLY A 20 6.89 14.46 7.82
N ALA A 21 5.87 14.44 8.70
CA ALA A 21 5.95 15.12 10.00
C ALA A 21 7.14 14.64 10.85
N VAL A 22 7.50 13.36 10.76
CA VAL A 22 8.63 12.75 11.48
C VAL A 22 10.01 13.10 10.89
N ILE A 23 10.06 13.74 9.72
CA ILE A 23 11.30 14.18 9.04
C ILE A 23 11.33 15.70 8.80
N GLY A 24 10.53 16.47 9.55
CA GLY A 24 10.54 17.94 9.47
C GLY A 24 9.58 18.54 8.45
N HIS A 25 8.69 17.74 7.85
CA HIS A 25 7.66 18.17 6.90
C HIS A 25 6.24 17.93 7.46
N PRO A 26 5.81 18.69 8.48
CA PRO A 26 4.50 18.50 9.13
C PRO A 26 3.30 18.68 8.19
N GLU A 27 3.49 19.38 7.07
CA GLU A 27 2.49 19.55 6.02
C GLU A 27 2.24 18.25 5.23
N TRP A 28 3.17 17.30 5.25
CA TRP A 28 3.02 16.01 4.58
C TRP A 28 2.27 15.03 5.47
N ARG A 29 0.96 14.96 5.27
CA ARG A 29 0.08 14.01 5.95
C ARG A 29 0.29 12.58 5.42
N PRO A 30 0.12 11.56 6.28
CA PRO A 30 0.06 10.16 5.84
C PRO A 30 -0.93 10.01 4.70
N GLN A 31 -0.51 9.34 3.63
CA GLN A 31 -1.38 9.06 2.48
C GLN A 31 -2.09 7.72 2.67
N PRO A 32 -3.36 7.59 2.25
CA PRO A 32 -4.03 6.29 2.28
C PRO A 32 -3.31 5.30 1.37
N LEU A 33 -3.22 4.05 1.82
CA LEU A 33 -2.75 2.97 0.97
C LEU A 33 -3.85 2.58 -0.01
N VAL A 34 -3.49 2.46 -1.29
CA VAL A 34 -4.44 2.15 -2.36
C VAL A 34 -3.99 0.95 -3.18
N LEU A 35 -4.96 0.14 -3.61
CA LEU A 35 -4.79 -0.82 -4.68
C LEU A 35 -5.03 -0.12 -6.02
N VAL A 36 -4.06 -0.22 -6.93
CA VAL A 36 -4.23 0.16 -8.34
C VAL A 36 -4.37 -1.11 -9.15
N LYS A 37 -5.54 -1.35 -9.74
CA LYS A 37 -5.79 -2.52 -10.57
C LYS A 37 -5.19 -2.30 -11.96
N GLU A 38 -4.25 -3.14 -12.38
CA GLU A 38 -3.52 -2.93 -13.64
C GLU A 38 -4.41 -2.98 -14.89
N SER A 39 -5.45 -3.83 -14.89
CA SER A 39 -6.29 -4.06 -16.07
C SER A 39 -7.10 -2.84 -16.50
N ASP A 40 -7.57 -2.04 -15.55
CA ASP A 40 -8.47 -0.90 -15.79
C ASP A 40 -8.01 0.41 -15.11
N ARG A 41 -6.85 0.38 -14.46
CA ARG A 41 -6.26 1.50 -13.70
C ARG A 41 -7.18 2.04 -12.60
N SER A 42 -8.17 1.26 -12.16
CA SER A 42 -9.03 1.67 -11.06
C SER A 42 -8.24 1.72 -9.75
N VAL A 43 -8.56 2.74 -8.94
CA VAL A 43 -7.92 3.01 -7.66
C VAL A 43 -8.92 2.74 -6.53
N TRP A 44 -8.53 1.89 -5.60
CA TRP A 44 -9.35 1.42 -4.48
C TRP A 44 -8.61 1.64 -3.16
N ILE A 45 -9.33 2.07 -2.13
CA ILE A 45 -8.72 2.30 -0.81
C ILE A 45 -8.51 0.95 -0.11
N ILE A 46 -7.35 0.71 0.48
CA ILE A 46 -7.16 -0.40 1.41
C ILE A 46 -7.62 0.07 2.79
N ASP A 47 -8.67 -0.55 3.33
CA ASP A 47 -9.30 -0.09 4.58
C ASP A 47 -8.63 -0.63 5.86
N ASN A 48 -7.77 -1.65 5.71
CA ASN A 48 -6.95 -2.23 6.77
C ASN A 48 -5.46 -2.27 6.39
N PRO A 49 -4.82 -1.12 6.11
CA PRO A 49 -3.46 -1.07 5.55
C PRO A 49 -2.38 -1.69 6.45
N SER A 50 -2.63 -1.80 7.76
CA SER A 50 -1.73 -2.47 8.71
C SER A 50 -1.48 -3.93 8.38
N SER A 51 -2.42 -4.60 7.69
CA SER A 51 -2.28 -6.00 7.24
C SER A 51 -1.13 -6.22 6.25
N LEU A 52 -0.62 -5.15 5.62
CA LEU A 52 0.46 -5.18 4.64
C LEU A 52 1.78 -4.60 5.18
N SER A 53 1.83 -4.25 6.47
CA SER A 53 3.04 -3.69 7.09
C SER A 53 4.17 -4.72 7.12
N GLY A 54 5.39 -4.29 6.79
CA GLY A 54 6.57 -5.15 6.70
C GLY A 54 6.78 -5.82 5.34
N LEU A 55 5.78 -5.74 4.45
CA LEU A 55 5.82 -6.31 3.09
C LEU A 55 6.16 -5.24 2.04
N GLU A 56 6.69 -4.09 2.46
CA GLU A 56 6.95 -2.97 1.55
C GLU A 56 7.99 -3.36 0.48
N GLY A 57 7.66 -3.11 -0.79
CA GLY A 57 8.53 -3.44 -1.92
C GLY A 57 8.56 -4.93 -2.28
N GLN A 58 7.75 -5.78 -1.62
CA GLN A 58 7.64 -7.20 -1.94
C GLN A 58 6.46 -7.47 -2.89
N ARG A 59 6.55 -8.58 -3.63
CA ARG A 59 5.41 -9.14 -4.37
C ARG A 59 4.75 -10.19 -3.49
N VAL A 60 3.46 -9.99 -3.21
CA VAL A 60 2.68 -10.88 -2.36
C VAL A 60 1.39 -11.28 -3.03
N ARG A 61 0.83 -12.43 -2.63
CA ARG A 61 -0.54 -12.82 -2.97
C ARG A 61 -1.41 -12.54 -1.76
N ALA A 62 -2.60 -12.00 -1.97
CA ALA A 62 -3.52 -11.71 -0.89
C ALA A 62 -4.94 -12.12 -1.27
N ASP A 63 -5.63 -12.71 -0.30
CA ASP A 63 -7.07 -12.89 -0.35
C ASP A 63 -7.72 -11.58 0.10
N VAL A 64 -8.64 -11.07 -0.70
CA VAL A 64 -9.26 -9.77 -0.45
C VAL A 64 -10.78 -9.83 -0.58
N GLU A 65 -11.46 -8.96 0.15
CA GLU A 65 -12.87 -8.66 -0.02
C GLU A 65 -13.02 -7.27 -0.62
N ILE A 66 -13.85 -7.15 -1.66
CA ILE A 66 -14.06 -5.89 -2.38
C ILE A 66 -15.39 -5.30 -1.92
N ASP A 67 -15.34 -4.09 -1.38
CA ASP A 67 -16.51 -3.27 -1.11
C ASP A 67 -16.66 -2.25 -2.24
N ALA A 68 -17.52 -2.59 -3.21
CA ALA A 68 -17.81 -1.73 -4.35
C ALA A 68 -18.49 -0.41 -3.95
N ALA A 69 -19.31 -0.42 -2.90
CA ALA A 69 -20.06 0.75 -2.46
C ALA A 69 -19.13 1.80 -1.84
N ARG A 70 -18.12 1.36 -1.08
CA ARG A 70 -17.12 2.23 -0.46
C ARG A 70 -15.86 2.44 -1.30
N LYS A 71 -15.80 1.81 -2.48
CA LYS A 71 -14.60 1.77 -3.34
C LYS A 71 -13.34 1.35 -2.55
N ALA A 72 -13.52 0.32 -1.74
CA ALA A 72 -12.52 -0.16 -0.79
C ALA A 72 -12.23 -1.65 -0.95
N VAL A 73 -11.06 -2.06 -0.48
CA VAL A 73 -10.58 -3.44 -0.45
C VAL A 73 -10.11 -3.77 0.96
N HIS A 74 -10.62 -4.87 1.51
CA HIS A 74 -10.22 -5.40 2.80
C HIS A 74 -9.33 -6.62 2.60
N VAL A 75 -8.12 -6.60 3.16
CA VAL A 75 -7.19 -7.73 3.07
C VAL A 75 -7.54 -8.77 4.14
N LYS A 76 -7.89 -9.99 3.72
CA LYS A 76 -8.23 -11.10 4.63
C LYS A 76 -6.99 -11.89 5.06
N ARG A 77 -6.13 -12.19 4.09
CA ARG A 77 -4.92 -13.00 4.30
C ARG A 77 -3.86 -12.61 3.30
N VAL A 78 -2.61 -12.64 3.72
CA VAL A 78 -1.46 -12.49 2.83
C VAL A 78 -0.65 -13.78 2.83
N ALA A 79 -0.21 -14.20 1.66
CA ALA A 79 0.78 -15.25 1.44
C ALA A 79 1.98 -14.64 0.73
N GLU A 80 3.17 -14.95 1.21
CA GLU A 80 4.41 -14.59 0.53
C GLU A 80 4.48 -15.33 -0.81
N SER A 81 4.88 -14.62 -1.88
CA SER A 81 5.16 -15.27 -3.16
C SER A 81 6.60 -15.78 -3.09
N ASN A 82 6.74 -17.10 -2.97
CA ASN A 82 8.03 -17.81 -3.07
C ASN A 82 8.56 -17.78 -4.50
#